data_AF-A0A7W2NY30-F1
#
_entry.id   AF-A0A7W2NY30-F1
#
_cell.length_a   1.000
_cell.length_b   1.000
_cell.length_c   1.000
_cell.angle_alpha   90.00
_cell.angle_beta   90.00
_cell.angle_gamma   90.00
#
_symmetry.space_group_name_H-M   'P 1'
#
loop_
_entity.id
_entity.type
_entity.pdbx_description
1 polymer ?
#
loop_
_entity_poly.entity_id
_entity_poly.type
_entity_poly.pdbx_seq_one_letter_code
_entity_poly.pdbx_strand_id
1 'polypeptide(L)'
;MKKNDLINLFLMLTLLNGCGGNSEPKAEEKQSEISLAKSQITFYLPSWFAPVGEIIIRSQSGETITSANTLSLNNEKITIESNQIITIEYTPTSKSILCPVTIGCGDSYNDEHQDINANGKIDYNEAFTVDIFFSTKVFLSPGANKVYFSLLSQIESSTEVNSHLKSLSITPNYHQTYVDKENTRRYKFLADGSYYALFKSIKSPQSIRLIKESLTLFVQNNEISDIATDYFTNLDDYLSEQQKSNDDALINDDLVKEKFSLNRLLANSSKHFTPSHSPDVNDKILLEQFRNVLAFINIQELKYNNEASDKITELSSILTDDSTHTLAIFSEILTEILQLYSPTNDTAAGFYQYQGLDINYRGSPYTWIISGIYKETEINLELRIPQWRISAARGDLFEASILGNVRSKYTSLTLNTDNLLLKFDGVTDVFNDEKAKTATLNLITNLSILTANGEITGRINMTGERVKNESEVLASILKQFSFSGLLTTKNQTTNISIIAVKNSQSLTQNENDFIYDVLLDIPSSGSADFRLSISGLSTDFERLDNVNLALRMQGKVLALTLAQNNDTRKLIIKGLDGRWLSLLQQKKDYTGQLYFGNKIIGEVITIRGLPGILFPNGDFHSIF
;
A
#
# COMPACT_ATOMS: atom_id res chain seq x y z
N MET A 1 1.20 2.19 66.96
CA MET A 1 -0.09 1.82 66.35
C MET A 1 -1.06 2.97 66.49
N LYS A 2 -1.49 3.53 65.34
CA LYS A 2 -2.66 4.39 65.07
C LYS A 2 -2.70 5.87 65.52
N LYS A 3 -3.19 6.65 64.52
CA LYS A 3 -3.82 7.99 64.54
C LYS A 3 -2.88 9.20 64.64
N ASN A 4 -2.23 9.55 63.52
CA ASN A 4 -2.04 10.98 63.19
C ASN A 4 -1.78 11.29 61.69
N ASP A 5 -1.58 10.30 60.82
CA ASP A 5 -1.27 10.59 59.41
C ASP A 5 -2.48 10.67 58.45
N LEU A 6 -3.70 10.42 58.94
CA LEU A 6 -4.90 10.47 58.08
C LEU A 6 -5.51 11.88 57.93
N ILE A 7 -5.10 12.85 58.77
CA ILE A 7 -5.64 14.23 58.76
C ILE A 7 -4.79 15.13 57.85
N ASN A 8 -3.50 14.83 57.65
CA ASN A 8 -2.64 15.57 56.72
C ASN A 8 -2.90 15.25 55.24
N LEU A 9 -3.52 14.11 54.93
CA LEU A 9 -3.87 13.75 53.55
C LEU A 9 -5.17 14.43 53.07
N PHE A 10 -6.03 14.88 54.00
CA PHE A 10 -7.31 15.52 53.66
C PHE A 10 -7.22 17.06 53.57
N LEU A 11 -6.14 17.67 54.06
CA LEU A 11 -5.91 19.13 53.97
C LEU A 11 -5.13 19.57 52.71
N MET A 12 -4.54 18.65 51.94
CA MET A 12 -3.84 18.94 50.68
C MET A 12 -4.76 18.89 49.45
N LEU A 13 -5.99 18.41 49.60
CA LEU A 13 -6.96 18.25 48.50
C LEU A 13 -7.97 19.40 48.37
N THR A 14 -7.84 20.46 49.18
CA THR A 14 -8.75 21.62 49.17
C THR A 14 -8.08 22.95 48.78
N LEU A 15 -6.84 22.92 48.27
CA LEU A 15 -6.12 24.10 47.74
C LEU A 15 -6.02 24.17 46.20
N LEU A 16 -6.80 23.36 45.49
CA LEU A 16 -6.97 23.46 44.03
C LEU A 16 -8.47 23.58 43.72
N ASN A 17 -9.05 24.75 44.00
CA ASN A 17 -10.16 25.34 43.25
C ASN A 17 -10.47 26.77 43.73
N GLY A 18 -9.94 27.77 42.99
CA GLY A 18 -10.72 28.93 42.54
C GLY A 18 -10.76 30.22 43.38
N CYS A 19 -10.41 31.33 42.70
CA CYS A 19 -10.65 32.76 42.96
C CYS A 19 -9.73 33.48 43.99
N GLY A 20 -9.12 34.64 43.72
CA GLY A 20 -9.16 35.56 42.58
C GLY A 20 -8.41 36.88 42.88
N GLY A 21 -8.28 37.73 41.85
CA GLY A 21 -7.78 39.12 41.90
C GLY A 21 -6.56 39.32 40.99
N ASN A 22 -6.53 40.17 39.98
CA ASN A 22 -7.24 41.43 39.80
C ASN A 22 -7.42 41.75 38.32
N SER A 23 -8.48 42.50 38.04
CA SER A 23 -8.92 43.02 36.75
C SER A 23 -7.89 43.94 36.08
N GLU A 24 -7.39 43.53 34.92
CA GLU A 24 -7.17 44.47 33.81
C GLU A 24 -8.39 44.34 32.87
N PRO A 25 -8.89 45.45 32.31
CA PRO A 25 -9.95 45.35 31.31
C PRO A 25 -9.42 44.46 30.20
N LYS A 26 -10.15 43.38 29.92
CA LYS A 26 -9.96 42.59 28.70
C LYS A 26 -9.85 43.60 27.57
N ALA A 27 -8.63 43.79 27.05
CA ALA A 27 -8.49 44.21 25.67
C ALA A 27 -9.44 43.28 24.93
N GLU A 28 -10.42 43.86 24.23
CA GLU A 28 -11.26 43.11 23.32
C GLU A 28 -10.34 42.10 22.66
N GLU A 29 -10.59 40.81 22.92
CA GLU A 29 -10.09 39.78 22.06
C GLU A 29 -10.58 40.24 20.70
N LYS A 30 -9.67 40.85 19.93
CA LYS A 30 -9.72 40.71 18.50
C LYS A 30 -9.64 39.20 18.33
N GLN A 31 -10.80 38.55 18.37
CA GLN A 31 -11.15 37.56 17.38
C GLN A 31 -10.71 38.23 16.09
N SER A 32 -9.46 37.98 15.73
CA SER A 32 -9.05 38.02 14.35
C SER A 32 -10.05 37.06 13.73
N GLU A 33 -11.11 37.59 13.15
CA GLU A 33 -11.96 36.84 12.24
C GLU A 33 -10.96 36.28 11.23
N ILE A 34 -10.53 35.04 11.46
CA ILE A 34 -9.79 34.30 10.47
C ILE A 34 -10.81 34.20 9.36
N SER A 35 -10.69 35.07 8.35
CA SER A 35 -11.58 35.06 7.19
C SER A 35 -11.73 33.60 6.79
N LEU A 36 -12.97 33.09 6.71
CA LEU A 36 -13.25 31.71 6.32
C LEU A 36 -12.35 31.38 5.14
N ALA A 37 -11.34 30.55 5.40
CA ALA A 37 -10.28 30.40 4.44
C ALA A 37 -10.89 29.71 3.21
N LYS A 38 -10.56 30.18 2.02
CA LYS A 38 -11.10 29.56 0.81
C LYS A 38 -10.35 28.28 0.48
N SER A 39 -11.09 27.27 0.05
CA SER A 39 -10.57 26.06 -0.59
C SER A 39 -10.82 26.15 -2.09
N GLN A 40 -9.77 25.95 -2.86
CA GLN A 40 -9.81 25.80 -4.30
C GLN A 40 -9.75 24.31 -4.63
N ILE A 41 -10.82 23.79 -5.19
CA ILE A 41 -10.96 22.37 -5.55
C ILE A 41 -10.69 22.22 -7.05
N THR A 42 -9.86 21.24 -7.38
CA THR A 42 -9.60 20.78 -8.75
C THR A 42 -9.80 19.28 -8.83
N PHE A 43 -10.07 18.77 -10.04
CA PHE A 43 -10.48 17.39 -10.24
C PHE A 43 -9.54 16.62 -11.16
N TYR A 44 -9.53 15.31 -10.99
CA TYR A 44 -8.96 14.37 -11.93
C TYR A 44 -9.96 13.25 -12.21
N LEU A 45 -10.33 13.15 -13.47
CA LEU A 45 -11.10 12.09 -14.08
C LEU A 45 -10.18 11.38 -15.08
N PRO A 46 -10.05 10.04 -14.99
CA PRO A 46 -9.31 9.26 -15.99
C PRO A 46 -9.77 9.58 -17.41
N SER A 47 -8.82 9.67 -18.33
CA SER A 47 -9.07 10.13 -19.71
C SER A 47 -10.03 9.26 -20.53
N TRP A 48 -10.33 8.05 -20.06
CA TRP A 48 -11.26 7.12 -20.69
C TRP A 48 -12.73 7.54 -20.53
N PHE A 49 -13.02 8.42 -19.57
CA PHE A 49 -14.38 8.91 -19.32
C PHE A 49 -14.63 10.25 -20.01
N ALA A 50 -15.88 10.50 -20.36
CA ALA A 50 -16.28 11.77 -20.94
C ALA A 50 -16.03 12.92 -19.94
N PRO A 51 -15.24 13.94 -20.33
CA PRO A 51 -14.91 15.06 -19.45
C PRO A 51 -16.04 16.08 -19.34
N VAL A 52 -17.03 16.02 -20.25
CA VAL A 52 -18.24 16.85 -20.25
C VAL A 52 -19.31 16.18 -19.39
N GLY A 53 -19.89 16.90 -18.44
CA GLY A 53 -20.85 16.36 -17.48
C GLY A 53 -21.44 17.39 -16.54
N GLU A 54 -22.23 16.92 -15.59
CA GLU A 54 -22.74 17.71 -14.47
C GLU A 54 -21.94 17.40 -13.20
N ILE A 55 -21.47 18.43 -12.51
CA ILE A 55 -20.88 18.33 -11.16
C ILE A 55 -21.83 18.95 -10.14
N ILE A 56 -22.07 18.22 -9.05
CA ILE A 56 -22.87 18.67 -7.90
C ILE A 56 -22.00 18.58 -6.65
N ILE A 57 -21.95 19.66 -5.87
CA ILE A 57 -21.29 19.69 -4.58
C ILE A 57 -22.31 19.92 -3.49
N ARG A 58 -22.31 19.04 -2.49
CA ARG A 58 -23.22 19.04 -1.36
C ARG A 58 -22.46 19.24 -0.05
N SER A 59 -23.09 19.91 0.89
CA SER A 59 -22.63 19.97 2.27
C SER A 59 -22.72 18.60 2.94
N GLN A 60 -22.16 18.47 4.13
CA GLN A 60 -22.32 17.27 4.95
C GLN A 60 -23.79 16.96 5.30
N SER A 61 -24.67 17.97 5.35
CA SER A 61 -26.11 17.79 5.58
C SER A 61 -26.88 17.37 4.32
N GLY A 62 -26.22 17.31 3.16
CA GLY A 62 -26.81 16.93 1.87
C GLY A 62 -27.35 18.11 1.05
N GLU A 63 -27.32 19.33 1.59
CA GLU A 63 -27.74 20.55 0.89
C GLU A 63 -26.79 20.87 -0.27
N THR A 64 -27.33 21.20 -1.44
CA THR A 64 -26.53 21.58 -2.60
C THR A 64 -25.87 22.94 -2.35
N ILE A 65 -24.53 22.96 -2.31
CA ILE A 65 -23.72 24.17 -2.25
C ILE A 65 -23.60 24.77 -3.65
N THR A 66 -23.31 23.94 -4.64
CA THR A 66 -23.23 24.35 -6.05
C THR A 66 -23.56 23.18 -6.98
N SER A 67 -24.11 23.47 -8.15
CA SER A 67 -24.24 22.55 -9.28
C SER A 67 -23.90 23.31 -10.57
N ALA A 68 -23.14 22.67 -11.45
CA ALA A 68 -22.76 23.24 -12.73
C ALA A 68 -22.56 22.16 -13.80
N ASN A 69 -22.90 22.49 -15.03
CA ASN A 69 -22.45 21.74 -16.20
C ASN A 69 -21.02 22.18 -16.54
N THR A 70 -20.12 21.23 -16.75
CA THR A 70 -18.73 21.49 -17.15
C THR A 70 -18.46 20.93 -18.54
N LEU A 71 -17.67 21.67 -19.31
CA LEU A 71 -17.16 21.21 -20.61
C LEU A 71 -15.94 20.29 -20.44
N SER A 72 -15.28 20.34 -19.28
CA SER A 72 -14.15 19.47 -18.97
C SER A 72 -13.88 19.48 -17.47
N LEU A 73 -14.30 18.44 -16.76
CA LEU A 73 -14.08 18.29 -15.31
C LEU A 73 -12.60 18.45 -14.91
N ASN A 74 -11.68 17.94 -15.72
CA ASN A 74 -10.23 18.05 -15.47
C ASN A 74 -9.68 19.48 -15.51
N ASN A 75 -10.41 20.41 -16.12
CA ASN A 75 -10.06 21.84 -16.20
C ASN A 75 -10.91 22.68 -15.24
N GLU A 76 -11.87 22.06 -14.55
CA GLU A 76 -12.79 22.74 -13.65
C GLU A 76 -12.10 23.13 -12.35
N LYS A 77 -12.44 24.32 -11.86
CA LYS A 77 -11.86 24.88 -10.63
C LYS A 77 -12.95 25.59 -9.83
N ILE A 78 -13.30 25.02 -8.67
CA ILE A 78 -14.39 25.51 -7.83
C ILE A 78 -13.81 26.07 -6.53
N THR A 79 -14.31 27.23 -6.09
CA THR A 79 -13.88 27.86 -4.83
C THR A 79 -15.02 27.83 -3.82
N ILE A 80 -14.79 27.24 -2.65
CA ILE A 80 -15.76 27.06 -1.55
C ILE A 80 -15.09 27.43 -0.22
N GLU A 81 -15.87 27.65 0.84
CA GLU A 81 -15.30 27.76 2.20
C GLU A 81 -14.57 26.47 2.60
N SER A 82 -13.42 26.62 3.28
CA SER A 82 -12.66 25.52 3.85
C SER A 82 -13.26 25.04 5.18
N ASN A 83 -12.59 24.05 5.79
CA ASN A 83 -12.86 23.52 7.13
C ASN A 83 -14.23 22.86 7.26
N GLN A 84 -14.69 22.24 6.18
CA GLN A 84 -15.95 21.50 6.15
C GLN A 84 -15.80 20.23 5.34
N ILE A 85 -16.65 19.26 5.65
CA ILE A 85 -16.80 18.04 4.87
C ILE A 85 -17.84 18.29 3.79
N ILE A 86 -17.50 17.95 2.54
CA ILE A 86 -18.41 18.03 1.40
C ILE A 86 -18.50 16.68 0.68
N THR A 87 -19.59 16.50 -0.06
CA THR A 87 -19.74 15.40 -1.01
C THR A 87 -19.72 15.98 -2.42
N ILE A 88 -18.94 15.37 -3.31
CA ILE A 88 -18.80 15.80 -4.70
C ILE A 88 -19.29 14.66 -5.58
N GLU A 89 -20.24 14.98 -6.44
CA GLU A 89 -20.91 14.05 -7.36
C GLU A 89 -20.63 14.51 -8.79
N TYR A 90 -20.32 13.58 -9.69
CA TYR A 90 -20.12 13.88 -11.11
C TYR A 90 -20.78 12.83 -12.00
N THR A 91 -21.55 13.32 -12.98
CA THR A 91 -22.24 12.50 -13.98
C THR A 91 -21.76 12.89 -15.38
N PRO A 92 -21.01 12.02 -16.09
CA PRO A 92 -20.63 12.26 -17.47
C PRO A 92 -21.85 12.29 -18.41
N THR A 93 -21.78 13.10 -19.46
CA THR A 93 -22.82 13.16 -20.51
C THR A 93 -22.86 11.93 -21.42
N SER A 94 -21.73 11.24 -21.57
CA SER A 94 -21.61 10.01 -22.37
C SER A 94 -21.23 8.83 -21.48
N LYS A 95 -21.87 7.69 -21.75
CA LYS A 95 -21.59 6.39 -21.12
C LYS A 95 -20.64 5.51 -21.94
N SER A 96 -20.31 5.94 -23.16
CA SER A 96 -19.43 5.21 -24.06
C SER A 96 -17.97 5.45 -23.70
N ILE A 97 -17.21 4.36 -23.60
CA ILE A 97 -15.79 4.33 -23.21
C ILE A 97 -15.07 3.46 -24.23
N LEU A 98 -13.83 3.85 -24.60
CA LEU A 98 -12.94 3.00 -25.37
C LEU A 98 -12.19 2.07 -24.43
N CYS A 99 -12.15 0.77 -24.75
CA CYS A 99 -11.45 -0.22 -23.93
C CYS A 99 -9.96 0.12 -23.76
N PRO A 100 -9.50 0.42 -22.53
CA PRO A 100 -8.11 0.79 -22.30
C PRO A 100 -7.18 -0.41 -22.08
N VAL A 101 -7.71 -1.62 -22.02
CA VAL A 101 -6.98 -2.85 -21.68
C VAL A 101 -6.52 -3.54 -22.96
N THR A 102 -5.22 -3.78 -23.11
CA THR A 102 -4.62 -4.36 -24.32
C THR A 102 -5.11 -5.78 -24.60
N ILE A 103 -5.44 -6.54 -23.57
CA ILE A 103 -6.01 -7.90 -23.66
C ILE A 103 -7.54 -7.94 -23.81
N GLY A 104 -8.19 -6.77 -23.88
CA GLY A 104 -9.64 -6.61 -23.96
C GLY A 104 -10.34 -6.33 -22.62
N CYS A 105 -11.57 -5.83 -22.70
CA CYS A 105 -12.40 -5.35 -21.58
C CYS A 105 -13.62 -6.25 -21.31
N GLY A 106 -13.47 -7.55 -21.57
CA GLY A 106 -14.51 -8.55 -21.39
C GLY A 106 -15.16 -8.97 -22.70
N ASP A 107 -16.34 -9.57 -22.58
CA ASP A 107 -17.06 -10.19 -23.69
C ASP A 107 -18.12 -9.24 -24.29
N SER A 108 -18.35 -9.33 -25.60
CA SER A 108 -19.21 -8.41 -26.37
C SER A 108 -20.69 -8.82 -26.47
N TYR A 109 -21.20 -9.65 -25.55
CA TYR A 109 -22.48 -10.40 -25.70
C TYR A 109 -23.77 -9.60 -25.95
N ASN A 110 -23.75 -8.26 -25.99
CA ASN A 110 -24.93 -7.41 -26.22
C ASN A 110 -24.68 -6.39 -27.35
N ASP A 111 -25.74 -5.97 -28.04
CA ASP A 111 -25.74 -4.98 -29.15
C ASP A 111 -25.24 -3.57 -28.77
N GLU A 112 -24.89 -3.32 -27.51
CA GLU A 112 -24.39 -2.04 -26.98
C GLU A 112 -22.85 -1.95 -26.97
N HIS A 113 -22.17 -2.93 -27.56
CA HIS A 113 -20.72 -3.04 -27.64
C HIS A 113 -20.27 -3.10 -29.10
N GLN A 114 -19.18 -2.41 -29.42
CA GLN A 114 -18.50 -2.61 -30.68
C GLN A 114 -17.60 -3.84 -30.56
N ASP A 115 -17.84 -4.83 -31.41
CA ASP A 115 -16.98 -5.99 -31.63
C ASP A 115 -16.68 -6.00 -33.14
N ILE A 116 -15.64 -5.27 -33.53
CA ILE A 116 -15.34 -4.96 -34.93
C ILE A 116 -14.91 -6.23 -35.67
N ASN A 117 -14.26 -7.16 -34.96
CA ASN A 117 -13.74 -8.40 -35.54
C ASN A 117 -14.64 -9.63 -35.30
N ALA A 118 -15.78 -9.45 -34.63
CA ALA A 118 -16.78 -10.47 -34.32
C ALA A 118 -16.20 -11.67 -33.56
N ASN A 119 -15.22 -11.45 -32.69
CA ASN A 119 -14.57 -12.51 -31.91
C ASN A 119 -15.27 -12.80 -30.57
N GLY A 120 -16.36 -12.10 -30.26
CA GLY A 120 -17.12 -12.23 -29.03
C GLY A 120 -16.53 -11.44 -27.85
N LYS A 121 -15.57 -10.54 -28.09
CA LYS A 121 -14.87 -9.75 -27.07
C LYS A 121 -14.86 -8.28 -27.39
N ILE A 122 -14.67 -7.47 -26.34
CA ILE A 122 -14.40 -6.04 -26.45
C ILE A 122 -12.88 -5.90 -26.45
N ASP A 123 -12.29 -5.76 -27.62
CA ASP A 123 -10.85 -5.60 -27.78
C ASP A 123 -10.38 -4.18 -27.42
N TYR A 124 -9.06 -4.02 -27.32
CA TYR A 124 -8.44 -2.74 -27.10
C TYR A 124 -8.90 -1.68 -28.11
N ASN A 125 -9.25 -0.49 -27.61
CA ASN A 125 -9.86 0.63 -28.35
C ASN A 125 -11.24 0.39 -28.95
N GLU A 126 -11.92 -0.73 -28.66
CA GLU A 126 -13.32 -0.89 -29.01
C GLU A 126 -14.22 -0.16 -28.00
N ALA A 127 -15.30 0.43 -28.49
CA ALA A 127 -16.22 1.19 -27.66
C ALA A 127 -17.22 0.26 -26.95
N PHE A 128 -17.42 0.48 -25.65
CA PHE A 128 -18.42 -0.20 -24.84
C PHE A 128 -19.13 0.78 -23.90
N THR A 129 -20.35 0.43 -23.49
CA THR A 129 -21.21 1.30 -22.67
C THR A 129 -21.13 0.89 -21.21
N VAL A 130 -20.88 1.85 -20.31
CA VAL A 130 -20.91 1.62 -18.85
C VAL A 130 -21.67 2.73 -18.14
N ASP A 131 -22.62 2.34 -17.30
CA ASP A 131 -23.33 3.26 -16.40
C ASP A 131 -22.43 3.68 -15.24
N ILE A 132 -21.83 4.87 -15.35
CA ILE A 132 -20.87 5.37 -14.37
C ILE A 132 -21.30 6.72 -13.82
N PHE A 133 -21.39 6.75 -12.50
CA PHE A 133 -21.56 7.92 -11.66
C PHE A 133 -20.41 7.95 -10.66
N PHE A 134 -19.85 9.13 -10.43
CA PHE A 134 -18.75 9.30 -9.51
C PHE A 134 -19.21 10.05 -8.26
N SER A 135 -18.77 9.60 -7.09
CA SER A 135 -18.99 10.31 -5.84
C SER A 135 -17.76 10.18 -4.93
N THR A 136 -17.53 11.20 -4.12
CA THR A 136 -16.41 11.26 -3.16
C THR A 136 -16.75 12.23 -2.04
N LYS A 137 -16.34 11.88 -0.82
CA LYS A 137 -16.53 12.68 0.39
C LYS A 137 -15.16 13.14 0.88
N VAL A 138 -14.97 14.45 1.06
CA VAL A 138 -13.65 15.04 1.38
C VAL A 138 -13.76 16.14 2.42
N PHE A 139 -12.71 16.29 3.24
CA PHE A 139 -12.55 17.43 4.15
C PHE A 139 -11.76 18.55 3.45
N LEU A 140 -12.30 19.75 3.36
CA LEU A 140 -11.66 20.84 2.63
C LEU A 140 -10.60 21.58 3.47
N SER A 141 -9.32 21.46 3.11
CA SER A 141 -8.26 22.27 3.70
C SER A 141 -8.14 23.65 3.03
N PRO A 142 -7.62 24.70 3.70
CA PRO A 142 -7.35 25.98 3.08
C PRO A 142 -6.39 25.90 1.88
N GLY A 143 -6.67 26.64 0.81
CA GLY A 143 -5.84 26.64 -0.39
C GLY A 143 -6.20 25.52 -1.36
N ALA A 144 -5.20 24.89 -1.98
CA ALA A 144 -5.45 23.93 -3.06
C ALA A 144 -5.86 22.55 -2.51
N ASN A 145 -6.95 22.04 -3.03
CA ASN A 145 -7.41 20.67 -2.86
C ASN A 145 -7.52 20.02 -4.24
N LYS A 146 -7.12 18.75 -4.33
CA LYS A 146 -7.27 17.99 -5.57
C LYS A 146 -7.93 16.65 -5.30
N VAL A 147 -8.98 16.38 -6.07
CA VAL A 147 -9.86 15.22 -5.91
C VAL A 147 -9.72 14.33 -7.13
N TYR A 148 -9.51 13.05 -6.91
CA TYR A 148 -9.28 12.05 -7.95
C TYR A 148 -10.44 11.06 -7.92
N PHE A 149 -11.16 10.93 -9.02
CA PHE A 149 -12.26 9.98 -9.07
C PHE A 149 -11.72 8.57 -9.32
N SER A 150 -11.96 7.67 -8.37
CA SER A 150 -11.56 6.26 -8.41
C SER A 150 -12.72 5.36 -7.96
N LEU A 151 -12.62 4.05 -8.24
CA LEU A 151 -13.63 3.11 -7.76
C LEU A 151 -13.69 3.08 -6.22
N LEU A 152 -12.54 3.18 -5.55
CA LEU A 152 -12.45 3.24 -4.09
C LEU A 152 -13.06 4.53 -3.53
N SER A 153 -12.87 5.69 -4.18
CA SER A 153 -13.47 6.95 -3.73
C SER A 153 -15.00 6.86 -3.75
N GLN A 154 -15.56 6.21 -4.77
CA GLN A 154 -17.00 5.96 -4.86
C GLN A 154 -17.51 5.08 -3.72
N ILE A 155 -16.82 3.98 -3.42
CA ILE A 155 -17.19 3.07 -2.33
C ILE A 155 -17.17 3.80 -0.98
N GLU A 156 -16.10 4.54 -0.69
CA GLU A 156 -15.95 5.31 0.55
C GLU A 156 -16.94 6.47 0.67
N SER A 157 -17.42 7.02 -0.45
CA SER A 157 -18.46 8.05 -0.41
C SER A 157 -19.83 7.50 -0.02
N SER A 158 -20.11 6.25 -0.39
CA SER A 158 -21.41 5.60 -0.22
C SER A 158 -21.58 4.89 1.13
N THR A 159 -20.51 4.80 1.92
CA THR A 159 -20.45 4.03 3.17
C THR A 159 -19.78 4.86 4.26
N GLU A 160 -20.02 4.58 5.55
CA GLU A 160 -19.28 5.21 6.65
C GLU A 160 -17.86 4.60 6.83
N VAL A 161 -17.23 4.22 5.72
CA VAL A 161 -16.02 3.41 5.73
C VAL A 161 -14.83 4.26 5.31
N ASN A 162 -13.68 3.97 5.91
CA ASN A 162 -12.47 4.75 5.76
C ASN A 162 -11.27 3.83 5.48
N SER A 163 -10.72 3.92 4.26
CA SER A 163 -9.54 3.14 3.88
C SER A 163 -8.21 3.78 4.26
N HIS A 164 -8.17 5.09 4.56
CA HIS A 164 -6.89 5.77 4.80
C HIS A 164 -6.21 5.32 6.09
N LEU A 165 -6.99 4.92 7.10
CA LEU A 165 -6.46 4.27 8.31
C LEU A 165 -5.88 2.87 8.00
N LYS A 166 -6.35 2.23 6.93
CA LYS A 166 -5.81 0.95 6.47
C LYS A 166 -4.50 1.13 5.72
N SER A 167 -4.46 2.06 4.76
CA SER A 167 -3.26 2.33 3.95
C SER A 167 -2.16 3.13 4.67
N LEU A 168 -2.41 3.56 5.92
CA LEU A 168 -1.56 4.52 6.65
C LEU A 168 -1.37 5.82 5.85
N SER A 169 -2.44 6.27 5.20
CA SER A 169 -2.47 7.56 4.50
C SER A 169 -3.09 8.63 5.39
N ILE A 170 -2.51 9.82 5.35
CA ILE A 170 -2.94 11.02 6.09
C ILE A 170 -4.23 11.64 5.52
N THR A 171 -4.55 11.34 4.27
CA THR A 171 -5.80 11.66 3.60
C THR A 171 -6.21 10.43 2.81
N PRO A 172 -7.48 10.30 2.41
CA PRO A 172 -7.86 9.25 1.47
C PRO A 172 -6.99 9.28 0.20
N ASN A 173 -6.70 8.11 -0.39
CA ASN A 173 -5.82 7.98 -1.58
C ASN A 173 -6.44 8.56 -2.88
N TYR A 174 -7.50 9.35 -2.75
CA TYR A 174 -8.17 10.08 -3.82
C TYR A 174 -8.31 11.58 -3.51
N HIS A 175 -7.76 12.06 -2.41
CA HIS A 175 -7.85 13.46 -2.02
C HIS A 175 -6.51 13.99 -1.52
N GLN A 176 -6.08 15.08 -2.14
CA GLN A 176 -4.89 15.82 -1.74
C GLN A 176 -5.29 17.15 -1.13
N THR A 177 -4.89 17.33 0.11
CA THR A 177 -4.87 18.62 0.81
C THR A 177 -3.52 19.33 0.69
N TYR A 178 -2.48 18.59 0.26
CA TYR A 178 -1.12 19.06 0.01
C TYR A 178 -0.81 18.80 -1.46
N VAL A 179 -1.15 19.75 -2.33
CA VAL A 179 -1.06 19.54 -3.78
C VAL A 179 0.36 19.83 -4.25
N ASP A 180 1.11 18.75 -4.53
CA ASP A 180 2.41 18.79 -5.17
C ASP A 180 2.46 17.86 -6.39
N LYS A 181 3.50 18.00 -7.22
CA LYS A 181 3.64 17.29 -8.50
C LYS A 181 3.81 15.78 -8.31
N GLU A 182 4.59 15.38 -7.32
CA GLU A 182 4.90 13.98 -7.00
C GLU A 182 3.62 13.24 -6.61
N ASN A 183 2.95 13.71 -5.56
CA ASN A 183 1.68 13.15 -5.09
C ASN A 183 0.63 13.24 -6.19
N THR A 184 0.60 14.32 -6.98
CA THR A 184 -0.34 14.42 -8.12
C THR A 184 -0.20 13.28 -9.11
N ARG A 185 1.02 12.88 -9.49
CA ARG A 185 1.22 11.78 -10.44
C ARG A 185 0.82 10.45 -9.82
N ARG A 186 1.26 10.21 -8.58
CA ARG A 186 0.92 9.03 -7.79
C ARG A 186 -0.59 8.75 -7.72
N TYR A 187 -1.38 9.74 -7.34
CA TYR A 187 -2.84 9.59 -7.21
C TYR A 187 -3.54 9.43 -8.58
N LYS A 188 -2.96 9.95 -9.66
CA LYS A 188 -3.47 9.67 -11.02
C LYS A 188 -3.27 8.21 -11.39
N PHE A 189 -2.09 7.64 -11.15
CA PHE A 189 -1.84 6.22 -11.40
C PHE A 189 -2.82 5.33 -10.65
N LEU A 190 -3.13 5.66 -9.39
CA LEU A 190 -4.11 4.91 -8.63
C LEU A 190 -5.54 5.08 -9.19
N ALA A 191 -5.94 6.29 -9.57
CA ALA A 191 -7.25 6.54 -10.16
C ALA A 191 -7.44 5.80 -11.49
N ASP A 192 -6.47 5.93 -12.40
CA ASP A 192 -6.47 5.22 -13.69
C ASP A 192 -6.43 3.71 -13.47
N GLY A 193 -5.50 3.23 -12.64
CA GLY A 193 -5.35 1.81 -12.32
C GLY A 193 -6.61 1.20 -11.71
N SER A 194 -7.37 1.97 -10.91
CA SER A 194 -8.61 1.48 -10.29
C SER A 194 -9.67 1.11 -11.33
N TYR A 195 -9.79 1.90 -12.40
CA TYR A 195 -10.73 1.62 -13.47
C TYR A 195 -10.15 0.63 -14.49
N TYR A 196 -8.85 0.64 -14.73
CA TYR A 196 -8.19 -0.41 -15.52
C TYR A 196 -8.45 -1.79 -14.90
N ALA A 197 -8.23 -1.92 -13.59
CA ALA A 197 -8.48 -3.14 -12.84
C ALA A 197 -9.96 -3.56 -12.89
N LEU A 198 -10.88 -2.60 -12.78
CA LEU A 198 -12.31 -2.86 -12.95
C LEU A 198 -12.59 -3.46 -14.34
N PHE A 199 -12.15 -2.80 -15.42
CA PHE A 199 -12.42 -3.22 -16.80
C PHE A 199 -11.79 -4.55 -17.15
N LYS A 200 -10.56 -4.81 -16.70
CA LYS A 200 -9.88 -6.10 -16.88
C LYS A 200 -10.60 -7.25 -16.16
N SER A 201 -11.35 -6.95 -15.10
CA SER A 201 -12.15 -7.93 -14.35
C SER A 201 -13.59 -8.11 -14.87
N ILE A 202 -14.02 -7.38 -15.91
CA ILE A 202 -15.37 -7.53 -16.46
C ILE A 202 -15.45 -8.82 -17.27
N LYS A 203 -16.31 -9.73 -16.83
CA LYS A 203 -16.69 -10.95 -17.57
C LYS A 203 -18.17 -10.95 -17.98
N SER A 204 -18.97 -10.09 -17.33
CA SER A 204 -20.40 -9.92 -17.57
C SER A 204 -20.87 -8.59 -16.99
N PRO A 205 -22.09 -8.10 -17.34
CA PRO A 205 -22.65 -6.89 -16.74
C PRO A 205 -22.75 -6.95 -15.20
N GLN A 206 -22.90 -8.14 -14.60
CA GLN A 206 -22.97 -8.31 -13.14
C GLN A 206 -21.59 -8.16 -12.46
N SER A 207 -20.48 -8.29 -13.19
CA SER A 207 -19.12 -8.23 -12.65
C SER A 207 -18.85 -6.92 -11.90
N ILE A 208 -19.31 -5.78 -12.45
CA ILE A 208 -19.10 -4.46 -11.82
C ILE A 208 -19.75 -4.40 -10.43
N ARG A 209 -20.98 -4.89 -10.30
CA ARG A 209 -21.71 -4.92 -9.02
C ARG A 209 -20.99 -5.81 -8.01
N LEU A 210 -20.62 -7.03 -8.42
CA LEU A 210 -19.92 -7.99 -7.56
C LEU A 210 -18.55 -7.47 -7.09
N ILE A 211 -17.80 -6.80 -7.97
CA ILE A 211 -16.53 -6.16 -7.61
C ILE A 211 -16.76 -5.05 -6.58
N LYS A 212 -17.74 -4.15 -6.82
CA LYS A 212 -18.07 -3.08 -5.87
C LYS A 212 -18.47 -3.64 -4.50
N GLU A 213 -19.32 -4.65 -4.46
CA GLU A 213 -19.75 -5.33 -3.22
C GLU A 213 -18.56 -5.97 -2.51
N SER A 214 -17.71 -6.70 -3.24
CA SER A 214 -16.53 -7.33 -2.65
C SER A 214 -15.51 -6.31 -2.14
N LEU A 215 -15.31 -5.19 -2.84
CA LEU A 215 -14.43 -4.13 -2.37
C LEU A 215 -15.03 -3.44 -1.15
N THR A 216 -16.35 -3.25 -1.10
CA THR A 216 -17.05 -2.70 0.07
C THR A 216 -16.84 -3.60 1.29
N LEU A 217 -17.02 -4.91 1.15
CA LEU A 217 -16.74 -5.89 2.20
C LEU A 217 -15.27 -5.90 2.61
N PHE A 218 -14.34 -5.76 1.66
CA PHE A 218 -12.93 -5.62 1.97
C PHE A 218 -12.64 -4.36 2.80
N VAL A 219 -13.16 -3.19 2.41
CA VAL A 219 -12.91 -1.98 3.19
C VAL A 219 -13.61 -2.06 4.56
N GLN A 220 -14.79 -2.68 4.64
CA GLN A 220 -15.55 -2.86 5.88
C GLN A 220 -14.91 -3.89 6.83
N ASN A 221 -14.88 -5.15 6.42
CA ASN A 221 -14.61 -6.28 7.29
C ASN A 221 -13.17 -6.80 7.17
N ASN A 222 -12.39 -6.26 6.23
CA ASN A 222 -11.09 -6.80 5.85
C ASN A 222 -11.15 -8.22 5.28
N GLU A 223 -12.30 -8.59 4.72
CA GLU A 223 -12.50 -9.86 4.03
C GLU A 223 -12.10 -9.68 2.57
N ILE A 224 -10.93 -10.23 2.20
CA ILE A 224 -10.47 -10.24 0.81
C ILE A 224 -10.99 -11.51 0.13
N SER A 225 -12.02 -11.36 -0.71
CA SER A 225 -12.51 -12.46 -1.56
C SER A 225 -11.57 -12.70 -2.74
N ASP A 226 -11.80 -13.78 -3.50
CA ASP A 226 -11.12 -14.02 -4.78
C ASP A 226 -11.36 -12.86 -5.77
N ILE A 227 -12.57 -12.29 -5.79
CA ILE A 227 -12.92 -11.16 -6.68
C ILE A 227 -12.13 -9.90 -6.30
N ALA A 228 -12.02 -9.60 -4.99
CA ALA A 228 -11.20 -8.48 -4.53
C ALA A 228 -9.71 -8.73 -4.79
N THR A 229 -9.26 -9.96 -4.59
CA THR A 229 -7.88 -10.39 -4.91
C THR A 229 -7.57 -10.16 -6.39
N ASP A 230 -8.44 -10.61 -7.30
CA ASP A 230 -8.30 -10.41 -8.74
C ASP A 230 -8.25 -8.92 -9.10
N TYR A 231 -9.13 -8.10 -8.51
CA TYR A 231 -9.13 -6.65 -8.71
C TYR A 231 -7.80 -6.01 -8.29
N PHE A 232 -7.31 -6.30 -7.08
CA PHE A 232 -6.05 -5.72 -6.60
C PHE A 232 -4.83 -6.24 -7.36
N THR A 233 -4.87 -7.48 -7.83
CA THR A 233 -3.85 -8.05 -8.73
C THR A 233 -3.83 -7.29 -10.05
N ASN A 234 -4.99 -7.04 -10.66
CA ASN A 234 -5.09 -6.27 -11.90
C ASN A 234 -4.64 -4.80 -11.74
N LEU A 235 -4.82 -4.22 -10.54
CA LEU A 235 -4.31 -2.90 -10.20
C LEU A 235 -2.78 -2.89 -10.10
N ASP A 236 -2.18 -3.89 -9.45
CA ASP A 236 -0.73 -4.04 -9.37
C ASP A 236 -0.09 -4.31 -10.74
N ASP A 237 -0.77 -5.11 -11.59
CA ASP A 237 -0.40 -5.32 -12.99
C ASP A 237 -0.36 -3.99 -13.75
N TYR A 238 -1.37 -3.13 -13.60
CA TYR A 238 -1.40 -1.81 -14.23
C TYR A 238 -0.19 -0.96 -13.80
N LEU A 239 0.09 -0.88 -12.49
CA LEU A 239 1.24 -0.13 -11.98
C LEU A 239 2.56 -0.69 -12.54
N SER A 240 2.66 -2.00 -12.67
CA SER A 240 3.81 -2.68 -13.25
C SER A 240 3.96 -2.43 -14.75
N GLU A 241 2.85 -2.38 -15.50
CA GLU A 241 2.85 -2.01 -16.93
C GLU A 241 3.34 -0.56 -17.13
N GLN A 242 2.85 0.38 -16.30
CA GLN A 242 3.32 1.77 -16.34
C GLN A 242 4.82 1.86 -16.05
N GLN A 243 5.32 1.03 -15.14
CA GLN A 243 6.73 0.95 -14.77
C GLN A 243 7.63 0.48 -15.93
N LYS A 244 7.15 -0.48 -16.74
CA LYS A 244 7.89 -0.98 -17.91
C LYS A 244 7.90 0.04 -19.05
N SER A 245 6.81 0.79 -19.22
CA SER A 245 6.67 1.75 -20.31
C SER A 245 7.45 3.06 -20.11
N ASN A 246 8.08 3.25 -18.95
CA ASN A 246 8.64 4.54 -18.54
C ASN A 246 10.10 4.43 -18.06
N ASP A 247 11.00 5.12 -18.76
CA ASP A 247 12.42 5.18 -18.42
C ASP A 247 12.75 6.31 -17.42
N ASP A 248 11.77 7.15 -17.05
CA ASP A 248 11.99 8.23 -16.07
C ASP A 248 12.07 7.67 -14.65
N ALA A 249 13.27 7.74 -14.06
CA ALA A 249 13.54 7.30 -12.69
C ALA A 249 12.61 7.96 -11.66
N LEU A 250 12.17 9.20 -11.87
CA LEU A 250 11.23 9.87 -10.97
C LEU A 250 9.82 9.28 -11.05
N ILE A 251 9.40 8.86 -12.24
CA ILE A 251 8.10 8.21 -12.42
C ILE A 251 8.14 6.79 -11.84
N ASN A 252 9.28 6.11 -11.98
CA ASN A 252 9.50 4.81 -11.37
C ASN A 252 9.37 4.87 -9.83
N ASP A 253 10.01 5.85 -9.19
CA ASP A 253 9.90 6.08 -7.74
C ASP A 253 8.44 6.37 -7.30
N ASP A 254 7.71 7.17 -8.08
CA ASP A 254 6.28 7.44 -7.85
C ASP A 254 5.45 6.14 -7.88
N LEU A 255 5.68 5.26 -8.86
CA LEU A 255 4.98 3.97 -9.00
C LEU A 255 5.33 3.00 -7.87
N VAL A 256 6.59 2.94 -7.45
CA VAL A 256 7.05 2.14 -6.30
C VAL A 256 6.32 2.57 -5.02
N LYS A 257 6.22 3.88 -4.76
CA LYS A 257 5.48 4.42 -3.60
C LYS A 257 3.98 4.09 -3.64
N GLU A 258 3.37 4.02 -4.82
CA GLU A 258 1.98 3.58 -4.96
C GLU A 258 1.81 2.09 -4.67
N LYS A 259 2.76 1.25 -5.11
CA LYS A 259 2.77 -0.18 -4.77
C LYS A 259 2.88 -0.41 -3.26
N PHE A 260 3.69 0.39 -2.56
CA PHE A 260 3.73 0.38 -1.09
C PHE A 260 2.39 0.78 -0.46
N SER A 261 1.76 1.83 -1.00
CA SER A 261 0.45 2.30 -0.52
C SER A 261 -0.63 1.23 -0.70
N LEU A 262 -0.61 0.51 -1.83
CA LEU A 262 -1.48 -0.64 -2.10
C LEU A 262 -1.18 -1.81 -1.16
N ASN A 263 0.08 -2.17 -0.96
CA ASN A 263 0.47 -3.25 -0.06
C ASN A 263 0.02 -3.00 1.38
N ARG A 264 0.19 -1.78 1.89
CA ARG A 264 -0.30 -1.38 3.23
C ARG A 264 -1.82 -1.50 3.37
N LEU A 265 -2.56 -1.13 2.32
CA LEU A 265 -4.02 -1.28 2.29
C LEU A 265 -4.42 -2.75 2.45
N LEU A 266 -3.70 -3.67 1.80
CA LEU A 266 -3.97 -5.12 1.82
C LEU A 266 -3.51 -5.81 3.11
N ALA A 267 -2.44 -5.33 3.72
CA ALA A 267 -1.81 -5.96 4.89
C ALA A 267 -2.58 -5.77 6.22
N ASN A 268 -3.67 -4.99 6.22
CA ASN A 268 -4.14 -4.35 7.44
C ASN A 268 -5.48 -4.90 7.95
N SER A 269 -5.46 -5.60 9.09
CA SER A 269 -6.67 -5.86 9.89
C SER A 269 -6.92 -4.70 10.86
N SER A 270 -7.99 -3.92 10.73
CA SER A 270 -8.37 -3.00 11.81
C SER A 270 -9.86 -2.88 12.00
N LYS A 271 -10.26 -2.84 13.28
CA LYS A 271 -11.59 -2.38 13.69
C LYS A 271 -11.76 -0.91 13.30
N HIS A 272 -12.97 -0.57 12.89
CA HIS A 272 -13.38 0.77 12.50
C HIS A 272 -13.02 1.80 13.56
N PHE A 273 -12.17 2.75 13.18
CA PHE A 273 -12.01 4.00 13.89
C PHE A 273 -12.41 5.11 12.92
N THR A 274 -13.30 6.00 13.35
CA THR A 274 -13.65 7.18 12.55
C THR A 274 -12.76 8.32 13.03
N PRO A 275 -11.95 8.93 12.16
CA PRO A 275 -11.13 10.07 12.56
C PRO A 275 -12.03 11.19 13.08
N SER A 276 -11.61 11.81 14.18
CA SER A 276 -12.20 13.06 14.62
C SER A 276 -11.61 14.19 13.76
N HIS A 277 -12.47 14.86 12.99
CA HIS A 277 -12.08 16.04 12.22
C HIS A 277 -12.22 17.29 13.09
N SER A 278 -11.21 18.15 13.05
CA SER A 278 -11.25 19.41 13.78
C SER A 278 -11.38 20.59 12.82
N PRO A 279 -12.45 21.41 12.95
CA PRO A 279 -12.64 22.60 12.14
C PRO A 279 -11.74 23.77 12.56
N ASP A 280 -11.05 23.68 13.70
CA ASP A 280 -10.21 24.76 14.23
C ASP A 280 -8.90 24.88 13.45
N VAL A 281 -8.66 26.06 12.88
CA VAL A 281 -7.44 26.40 12.13
C VAL A 281 -6.20 26.33 13.02
N ASN A 282 -6.33 26.67 14.30
CA ASN A 282 -5.24 26.70 15.27
C ASN A 282 -5.12 25.41 16.07
N ASP A 283 -5.77 24.33 15.62
CA ASP A 283 -5.76 23.09 16.34
C ASP A 283 -4.34 22.53 16.51
N LYS A 284 -4.00 22.26 17.78
CA LYS A 284 -2.71 21.75 18.23
C LYS A 284 -2.60 20.23 18.09
N ILE A 285 -3.61 19.54 17.55
CA ILE A 285 -3.59 18.09 17.33
C ILE A 285 -2.31 17.61 16.62
N LEU A 286 -1.83 18.31 15.58
CA LEU A 286 -0.60 17.90 14.88
C LEU A 286 0.64 18.05 15.76
N LEU A 287 0.68 19.06 16.63
CA LEU A 287 1.79 19.28 17.56
C LEU A 287 1.86 18.19 18.62
N GLU A 288 0.72 17.80 19.17
CA GLU A 288 0.65 16.67 20.12
C GLU A 288 1.06 15.36 19.44
N GLN A 289 0.53 15.11 18.24
CA GLN A 289 0.91 13.98 17.39
C GLN A 289 2.43 13.97 17.13
N PHE A 290 2.99 15.11 16.73
CA PHE A 290 4.42 15.24 16.46
C PHE A 290 5.27 15.01 17.70
N ARG A 291 4.91 15.59 18.86
CA ARG A 291 5.61 15.37 20.13
C ARG A 291 5.60 13.89 20.51
N ASN A 292 4.47 13.20 20.35
CA ASN A 292 4.39 11.77 20.62
C ASN A 292 5.29 10.95 19.69
N VAL A 293 5.40 11.34 18.41
CA VAL A 293 6.32 10.71 17.45
C VAL A 293 7.78 11.02 17.75
N LEU A 294 8.12 12.27 18.06
CA LEU A 294 9.47 12.62 18.47
C LEU A 294 9.85 11.93 19.77
N ALA A 295 8.93 11.79 20.72
CA ALA A 295 9.14 11.00 21.92
C ALA A 295 9.45 9.54 21.54
N PHE A 296 8.67 8.93 20.65
CA PHE A 296 8.94 7.58 20.15
C PHE A 296 10.32 7.47 19.47
N ILE A 297 10.61 8.34 18.48
CA ILE A 297 11.87 8.35 17.72
C ILE A 297 13.05 8.58 18.67
N ASN A 298 12.98 9.58 19.55
CA ASN A 298 14.04 9.87 20.50
C ASN A 298 14.23 8.74 21.50
N ILE A 299 13.17 8.07 21.97
CA ILE A 299 13.27 6.90 22.86
C ILE A 299 14.01 5.75 22.15
N GLN A 300 13.76 5.55 20.85
CA GLN A 300 14.47 4.56 20.04
C GLN A 300 15.94 4.98 19.78
N GLU A 301 16.19 6.22 19.34
CA GLU A 301 17.54 6.76 19.05
C GLU A 301 18.43 6.80 20.31
N LEU A 302 17.86 7.11 21.48
CA LEU A 302 18.58 7.15 22.76
C LEU A 302 18.69 5.78 23.46
N LYS A 303 18.17 4.70 22.86
CA LYS A 303 18.16 3.32 23.42
C LYS A 303 17.51 3.20 24.81
N TYR A 304 16.57 4.09 25.16
CA TYR A 304 15.86 4.00 26.44
C TYR A 304 14.80 2.90 26.46
N ASN A 305 14.28 2.52 25.28
CA ASN A 305 13.38 1.36 25.10
C ASN A 305 13.63 0.76 23.71
N ASN A 306 14.14 -0.48 23.66
CA ASN A 306 14.50 -1.17 22.41
C ASN A 306 13.31 -1.87 21.74
N GLU A 307 12.07 -1.58 22.12
CA GLU A 307 10.87 -2.34 21.69
C GLU A 307 10.82 -2.63 20.18
N ALA A 308 11.03 -1.64 19.30
CA ALA A 308 11.03 -1.88 17.85
C ALA A 308 12.23 -2.73 17.39
N SER A 309 13.43 -2.44 17.90
CA SER A 309 14.66 -3.19 17.59
C SER A 309 14.60 -4.64 18.10
N ASP A 310 14.03 -4.86 19.29
CA ASP A 310 13.83 -6.18 19.89
C ASP A 310 12.84 -6.99 19.06
N LYS A 311 11.78 -6.35 18.51
CA LYS A 311 10.83 -7.00 17.60
C LYS A 311 11.43 -7.35 16.24
N ILE A 312 12.25 -6.47 15.66
CA ILE A 312 12.98 -6.78 14.43
C ILE A 312 13.95 -7.95 14.67
N THR A 313 14.65 -7.94 15.81
CA THR A 313 15.54 -9.03 16.22
C THR A 313 14.76 -10.34 16.41
N GLU A 314 13.59 -10.28 17.03
CA GLU A 314 12.68 -11.42 17.20
C GLU A 314 12.26 -12.01 15.84
N LEU A 315 11.97 -11.16 14.85
CA LEU A 315 11.66 -11.54 13.47
C LEU A 315 12.84 -12.25 12.80
N SER A 316 14.04 -11.68 12.90
CA SER A 316 15.27 -12.28 12.37
C SER A 316 15.61 -13.61 13.04
N SER A 317 15.23 -13.79 14.32
CA SER A 317 15.52 -15.02 15.07
C SER A 317 14.72 -16.23 14.59
N ILE A 318 13.63 -16.03 13.83
CA ILE A 318 12.85 -17.11 13.21
C ILE A 318 13.44 -17.47 11.84
N LEU A 319 14.01 -16.52 11.10
CA LEU A 319 14.70 -16.77 9.84
C LEU A 319 16.16 -17.20 10.10
N THR A 320 16.32 -18.44 10.58
CA THR A 320 17.63 -19.01 10.93
C THR A 320 18.38 -19.55 9.71
N ASP A 321 19.67 -19.90 9.88
CA ASP A 321 20.45 -20.62 8.86
C ASP A 321 19.77 -21.93 8.44
N ASP A 322 19.17 -22.66 9.39
CA ASP A 322 18.40 -23.87 9.13
C ASP A 322 17.14 -23.57 8.29
N SER A 323 16.46 -22.45 8.55
CA SER A 323 15.30 -22.02 7.75
C SER A 323 15.69 -21.63 6.31
N THR A 324 16.82 -20.94 6.16
CA THR A 324 17.41 -20.59 4.85
C THR A 324 17.81 -21.85 4.09
N HIS A 325 18.42 -22.81 4.77
CA HIS A 325 18.77 -24.11 4.20
C HIS A 325 17.52 -24.87 3.73
N THR A 326 16.47 -24.96 4.55
CA THR A 326 15.21 -25.63 4.21
C THR A 326 14.55 -25.02 2.97
N LEU A 327 14.54 -23.69 2.85
CA LEU A 327 14.03 -23.00 1.66
C LEU A 327 14.89 -23.27 0.42
N ALA A 328 16.22 -23.32 0.57
CA ALA A 328 17.12 -23.65 -0.53
C ALA A 328 16.90 -25.09 -1.04
N ILE A 329 16.77 -26.06 -0.12
CA ILE A 329 16.47 -27.46 -0.46
C ILE A 329 15.13 -27.58 -1.18
N PHE A 330 14.09 -26.88 -0.72
CA PHE A 330 12.80 -26.84 -1.40
C PHE A 330 12.93 -26.38 -2.86
N SER A 331 13.62 -25.27 -3.11
CA SER A 331 13.84 -24.72 -4.46
C SER A 331 14.67 -25.66 -5.34
N GLU A 332 15.73 -26.25 -4.78
CA GLU A 332 16.60 -27.20 -5.46
C GLU A 332 15.81 -28.44 -5.91
N ILE A 333 15.02 -29.05 -5.02
CA ILE A 333 14.22 -30.25 -5.33
C ILE A 333 13.23 -29.99 -6.45
N LEU A 334 12.49 -28.87 -6.39
CA LEU A 334 11.56 -28.53 -7.46
C LEU A 334 12.26 -28.38 -8.80
N THR A 335 13.42 -27.70 -8.81
CA THR A 335 14.20 -27.49 -10.04
C THR A 335 14.73 -28.81 -10.60
N GLU A 336 15.38 -29.62 -9.76
CA GLU A 336 15.98 -30.90 -10.18
C GLU A 336 14.92 -31.90 -10.65
N ILE A 337 13.81 -32.05 -9.91
CA ILE A 337 12.76 -33.02 -10.24
C ILE A 337 12.01 -32.60 -11.51
N LEU A 338 11.68 -31.32 -11.67
CA LEU A 338 11.03 -30.84 -12.89
C LEU A 338 11.97 -30.91 -14.10
N GLN A 339 13.27 -30.73 -13.89
CA GLN A 339 14.25 -30.90 -14.95
C GLN A 339 14.41 -32.37 -15.33
N LEU A 340 14.37 -33.31 -14.39
CA LEU A 340 14.62 -34.73 -14.68
C LEU A 340 13.39 -35.49 -15.15
N TYR A 341 12.23 -35.23 -14.55
CA TYR A 341 11.01 -36.02 -14.72
C TYR A 341 9.88 -35.14 -15.19
N SER A 342 9.77 -34.86 -16.48
CA SER A 342 8.72 -33.96 -16.96
C SER A 342 8.39 -34.21 -18.43
N PRO A 343 7.26 -33.64 -18.91
CA PRO A 343 6.89 -33.73 -20.33
C PRO A 343 7.96 -33.14 -21.26
N THR A 344 8.82 -32.27 -20.73
CA THR A 344 9.83 -31.53 -21.50
C THR A 344 11.04 -32.37 -21.84
N ASN A 345 11.31 -33.37 -21.01
CA ASN A 345 12.37 -34.34 -21.18
C ASN A 345 11.86 -35.67 -21.72
N ASP A 346 10.66 -35.68 -22.33
CA ASP A 346 10.00 -36.89 -22.85
C ASP A 346 9.93 -38.03 -21.82
N THR A 347 9.84 -37.69 -20.53
CA THR A 347 9.81 -38.70 -19.47
C THR A 347 8.42 -39.32 -19.40
N ALA A 348 8.33 -40.64 -19.38
CA ALA A 348 7.06 -41.34 -19.23
C ALA A 348 6.48 -41.15 -17.81
N ALA A 349 5.15 -41.15 -17.67
CA ALA A 349 4.53 -41.22 -16.35
C ALA A 349 4.92 -42.54 -15.65
N GLY A 350 5.24 -42.48 -14.35
CA GLY A 350 5.75 -43.63 -13.61
C GLY A 350 6.26 -43.28 -12.22
N PHE A 351 6.84 -44.29 -11.57
CA PHE A 351 7.48 -44.17 -10.27
C PHE A 351 9.00 -44.12 -10.45
N TYR A 352 9.62 -43.12 -9.84
CA TYR A 352 11.05 -42.85 -9.91
C TYR A 352 11.65 -42.74 -8.52
N GLN A 353 12.96 -42.89 -8.46
CA GLN A 353 13.79 -42.78 -7.26
C GLN A 353 14.90 -41.79 -7.54
N TYR A 354 15.07 -40.80 -6.67
CA TYR A 354 16.12 -39.79 -6.82
C TYR A 354 16.70 -39.39 -5.47
N GLN A 355 17.96 -39.75 -5.22
CA GLN A 355 18.72 -39.34 -4.04
C GLN A 355 17.95 -39.45 -2.69
N GLY A 356 17.21 -40.55 -2.49
CA GLY A 356 16.41 -40.79 -1.28
C GLY A 356 14.97 -40.28 -1.33
N LEU A 357 14.53 -39.78 -2.50
CA LEU A 357 13.15 -39.37 -2.78
C LEU A 357 12.43 -40.39 -3.67
N ASP A 358 11.22 -40.75 -3.25
CA ASP A 358 10.21 -41.42 -4.05
C ASP A 358 9.43 -40.37 -4.85
N ILE A 359 9.38 -40.53 -6.18
CA ILE A 359 8.71 -39.58 -7.08
C ILE A 359 7.65 -40.33 -7.88
N ASN A 360 6.38 -40.01 -7.66
CA ASN A 360 5.27 -40.49 -8.47
C ASN A 360 4.88 -39.39 -9.47
N TYR A 361 5.34 -39.54 -10.72
CA TYR A 361 5.02 -38.64 -11.81
C TYR A 361 3.84 -39.19 -12.63
N ARG A 362 2.77 -38.41 -12.73
CA ARG A 362 1.55 -38.77 -13.47
C ARG A 362 1.35 -37.87 -14.67
N GLY A 363 0.82 -38.44 -15.75
CA GLY A 363 0.45 -37.72 -16.97
C GLY A 363 -0.94 -37.10 -16.87
N SER A 364 -1.10 -35.89 -17.44
CA SER A 364 -2.31 -35.09 -17.70
C SER A 364 -3.55 -35.30 -16.76
N PRO A 365 -3.85 -34.37 -15.83
CA PRO A 365 -3.02 -33.21 -15.47
C PRO A 365 -1.67 -33.70 -14.93
N TYR A 366 -0.61 -32.97 -15.23
CA TYR A 366 0.71 -33.41 -14.79
C TYR A 366 0.82 -33.24 -13.28
N THR A 367 1.23 -34.30 -12.58
CA THR A 367 1.34 -34.30 -11.12
C THR A 367 2.62 -34.97 -10.69
N TRP A 368 3.31 -34.38 -9.73
CA TRP A 368 4.47 -34.93 -9.03
C TRP A 368 4.12 -35.06 -7.57
N ILE A 369 4.11 -36.29 -7.07
CA ILE A 369 4.07 -36.54 -5.62
C ILE A 369 5.48 -36.97 -5.23
N ILE A 370 6.13 -36.16 -4.42
CA ILE A 370 7.54 -36.28 -4.04
C ILE A 370 7.57 -36.51 -2.53
N SER A 371 8.13 -37.64 -2.10
CA SER A 371 8.24 -37.96 -0.68
C SER A 371 9.56 -38.65 -0.35
N GLY A 372 10.14 -38.38 0.81
CA GLY A 372 11.35 -39.07 1.26
C GLY A 372 12.30 -38.15 2.01
N ILE A 373 13.59 -38.49 2.02
CA ILE A 373 14.62 -37.69 2.69
C ILE A 373 15.69 -37.32 1.67
N TYR A 374 15.92 -36.01 1.50
CA TYR A 374 16.95 -35.45 0.62
C TYR A 374 17.84 -34.52 1.43
N LYS A 375 19.16 -34.80 1.43
CA LYS A 375 20.17 -34.03 2.20
C LYS A 375 19.72 -33.76 3.65
N GLU A 376 19.35 -34.82 4.37
CA GLU A 376 18.86 -34.77 5.76
C GLU A 376 17.56 -34.00 5.99
N THR A 377 16.86 -33.61 4.93
CA THR A 377 15.59 -32.89 4.97
C THR A 377 14.46 -33.82 4.52
N GLU A 378 13.42 -33.94 5.35
CA GLU A 378 12.21 -34.69 5.02
C GLU A 378 11.34 -33.88 4.05
N ILE A 379 10.92 -34.52 2.97
CA ILE A 379 10.19 -33.90 1.87
C ILE A 379 8.86 -34.62 1.73
N ASN A 380 7.78 -33.84 1.62
CA ASN A 380 6.47 -34.33 1.21
C ASN A 380 5.77 -33.23 0.42
N LEU A 381 5.80 -33.32 -0.91
CA LEU A 381 5.30 -32.30 -1.82
C LEU A 381 4.39 -32.93 -2.87
N GLU A 382 3.29 -32.26 -3.17
CA GLU A 382 2.44 -32.51 -4.33
C GLU A 382 2.46 -31.25 -5.21
N LEU A 383 3.06 -31.36 -6.40
CA LEU A 383 2.98 -30.36 -7.45
C LEU A 383 1.97 -30.84 -8.48
N ARG A 384 0.99 -30.00 -8.82
CA ARG A 384 -0.01 -30.29 -9.84
C ARG A 384 -0.04 -29.16 -10.85
N ILE A 385 0.03 -29.50 -12.13
CA ILE A 385 -0.02 -28.57 -13.25
C ILE A 385 -1.27 -28.90 -14.08
N PRO A 386 -2.45 -28.36 -13.71
CA PRO A 386 -3.70 -28.60 -14.42
C PRO A 386 -3.69 -28.06 -15.86
N GLN A 387 -3.07 -26.90 -16.09
CA GLN A 387 -2.91 -26.36 -17.43
C GLN A 387 -1.44 -26.38 -17.82
N TRP A 388 -1.16 -27.21 -18.82
CA TRP A 388 0.11 -27.25 -19.52
C TRP A 388 -0.19 -27.03 -20.99
N ARG A 389 -0.08 -25.78 -21.44
CA ARG A 389 -0.33 -25.41 -22.82
C ARG A 389 0.98 -25.01 -23.46
N ILE A 390 1.31 -25.68 -24.55
CA ILE A 390 2.34 -25.24 -25.48
C ILE A 390 1.63 -24.83 -26.78
N SER A 391 1.79 -23.58 -27.22
CA SER A 391 1.04 -23.04 -28.34
C SER A 391 1.73 -21.83 -28.98
N ALA A 392 2.27 -22.03 -30.18
CA ALA A 392 2.85 -20.97 -31.00
C ALA A 392 1.92 -19.76 -31.21
N ALA A 393 0.60 -19.99 -31.36
CA ALA A 393 -0.37 -18.93 -31.61
C ALA A 393 -0.88 -18.20 -30.35
N ARG A 394 -0.77 -18.80 -29.16
CA ARG A 394 -1.43 -18.32 -27.93
C ARG A 394 -0.48 -18.08 -26.76
N GLY A 395 0.81 -18.33 -26.95
CA GLY A 395 1.74 -18.37 -25.83
C GLY A 395 1.60 -19.65 -25.02
N ASP A 396 2.72 -20.02 -24.40
CA ASP A 396 2.77 -21.15 -23.50
C ASP A 396 2.31 -20.71 -22.11
N LEU A 397 1.58 -21.60 -21.46
CA LEU A 397 0.92 -21.32 -20.20
C LEU A 397 1.08 -22.53 -19.29
N PHE A 398 1.66 -22.29 -18.12
CA PHE A 398 1.76 -23.25 -17.05
C PHE A 398 1.07 -22.66 -15.82
N GLU A 399 -0.03 -23.28 -15.44
CA GLU A 399 -0.72 -22.99 -14.17
C GLU A 399 -0.47 -24.18 -13.25
N ALA A 400 0.09 -23.90 -12.09
CA ALA A 400 0.52 -24.90 -11.14
C ALA A 400 0.04 -24.58 -9.73
N SER A 401 -0.14 -25.64 -8.94
CA SER A 401 -0.39 -25.59 -7.51
C SER A 401 0.60 -26.51 -6.81
N ILE A 402 1.13 -26.08 -5.67
CA ILE A 402 2.07 -26.83 -4.85
C ILE A 402 1.48 -26.94 -3.46
N LEU A 403 1.39 -28.14 -2.93
CA LEU A 403 0.95 -28.41 -1.56
C LEU A 403 1.99 -29.31 -0.90
N GLY A 404 2.43 -28.97 0.31
CA GLY A 404 3.25 -29.91 1.07
C GLY A 404 4.04 -29.31 2.21
N ASN A 405 4.94 -30.14 2.76
CA ASN A 405 5.81 -29.83 3.87
C ASN A 405 7.26 -30.24 3.55
N VAL A 406 8.20 -29.37 3.88
CA VAL A 406 9.64 -29.60 3.86
C VAL A 406 10.16 -29.40 5.29
N ARG A 407 10.76 -30.41 5.88
CA ARG A 407 11.16 -30.40 7.29
C ARG A 407 12.62 -30.75 7.45
N SER A 408 13.39 -29.80 8.00
CA SER A 408 14.75 -30.02 8.46
C SER A 408 14.78 -30.34 9.96
N LYS A 409 15.95 -30.21 10.58
CA LYS A 409 16.17 -30.52 11.99
C LYS A 409 15.40 -29.60 12.94
N TYR A 410 15.32 -28.30 12.62
CA TYR A 410 14.71 -27.29 13.50
C TYR A 410 13.62 -26.45 12.82
N THR A 411 13.40 -26.62 11.52
CA THR A 411 12.44 -25.87 10.73
C THR A 411 11.46 -26.81 10.03
N SER A 412 10.16 -26.47 10.07
CA SER A 412 9.14 -27.06 9.20
C SER A 412 8.57 -25.96 8.31
N LEU A 413 8.62 -26.18 7.00
CA LEU A 413 8.13 -25.31 5.96
C LEU A 413 6.87 -25.94 5.37
N THR A 414 5.69 -25.38 5.62
CA THR A 414 4.44 -25.79 4.98
C THR A 414 4.07 -24.79 3.89
N LEU A 415 3.72 -25.31 2.72
CA LEU A 415 3.39 -24.53 1.54
C LEU A 415 2.03 -24.94 1.01
N ASN A 416 1.22 -23.94 0.68
CA ASN A 416 -0.01 -24.10 -0.07
C ASN A 416 -0.07 -22.98 -1.12
N THR A 417 0.37 -23.31 -2.33
CA THR A 417 0.37 -22.41 -3.47
C THR A 417 -0.98 -22.47 -4.16
N ASP A 418 -1.76 -21.41 -3.97
CA ASP A 418 -3.07 -21.24 -4.59
C ASP A 418 -2.94 -21.01 -6.10
N ASN A 419 -1.89 -20.29 -6.53
CA ASN A 419 -1.67 -19.97 -7.94
C ASN A 419 -0.17 -19.75 -8.25
N LEU A 420 0.43 -20.62 -9.06
CA LEU A 420 1.69 -20.37 -9.75
C LEU A 420 1.41 -20.28 -11.25
N LEU A 421 1.64 -19.11 -11.82
CA LEU A 421 1.44 -18.80 -13.23
C LEU A 421 2.78 -18.49 -13.90
N LEU A 422 3.12 -19.27 -14.91
CA LEU A 422 4.23 -19.02 -15.83
C LEU A 422 3.68 -18.87 -17.24
N LYS A 423 3.95 -17.74 -17.88
CA LYS A 423 3.51 -17.46 -19.25
C LYS A 423 4.71 -17.09 -20.10
N PHE A 424 4.85 -17.74 -21.25
CA PHE A 424 5.90 -17.47 -22.22
C PHE A 424 5.31 -16.91 -23.51
N ASP A 425 6.09 -16.07 -24.20
CA ASP A 425 5.69 -15.55 -25.50
C ASP A 425 5.84 -16.64 -26.57
N GLY A 426 4.78 -16.81 -27.38
CA GLY A 426 4.48 -17.95 -28.25
C GLY A 426 5.65 -18.67 -28.91
N VAL A 427 5.88 -19.91 -28.48
CA VAL A 427 6.82 -20.86 -29.10
C VAL A 427 6.21 -22.26 -29.20
N THR A 428 6.83 -23.12 -30.01
CA THR A 428 6.41 -24.51 -30.21
C THR A 428 7.03 -25.49 -29.21
N ASP A 429 8.11 -25.11 -28.50
CA ASP A 429 8.78 -25.91 -27.48
C ASP A 429 9.54 -25.00 -26.48
N VAL A 430 9.01 -24.85 -25.26
CA VAL A 430 9.53 -23.93 -24.21
C VAL A 430 10.88 -24.35 -23.63
N PHE A 431 11.23 -25.63 -23.71
CA PHE A 431 12.35 -26.18 -22.95
C PHE A 431 13.56 -26.54 -23.82
N ASN A 432 13.36 -26.80 -25.13
CA ASN A 432 14.45 -27.18 -26.04
C ASN A 432 14.83 -26.12 -27.10
N ASP A 433 13.98 -25.13 -27.37
CA ASP A 433 14.33 -24.10 -28.37
C ASP A 433 15.34 -23.09 -27.80
N GLU A 434 16.56 -23.06 -28.35
CA GLU A 434 17.66 -22.13 -28.05
C GLU A 434 17.33 -20.67 -28.45
N LYS A 435 16.26 -20.46 -29.23
CA LYS A 435 15.77 -19.11 -29.59
C LYS A 435 15.08 -18.47 -28.39
N ALA A 436 15.91 -17.77 -27.63
CA ALA A 436 15.63 -16.69 -26.70
C ALA A 436 14.15 -16.35 -26.42
N LYS A 437 13.69 -16.75 -25.22
CA LYS A 437 12.29 -16.68 -24.76
C LYS A 437 12.12 -15.66 -23.63
N THR A 438 11.20 -14.73 -23.81
CA THR A 438 10.70 -13.87 -22.75
C THR A 438 9.57 -14.56 -21.99
N ALA A 439 9.45 -14.27 -20.69
CA ALA A 439 8.46 -14.91 -19.84
C ALA A 439 8.01 -13.99 -18.72
N THR A 440 6.81 -14.21 -18.21
CA THR A 440 6.32 -13.60 -16.97
C THR A 440 6.04 -14.70 -15.95
N LEU A 441 6.49 -14.48 -14.72
CA LEU A 441 6.26 -15.33 -13.55
C LEU A 441 5.40 -14.55 -12.56
N ASN A 442 4.27 -15.13 -12.17
CA ASN A 442 3.47 -14.70 -11.03
C ASN A 442 3.31 -15.89 -10.08
N LEU A 443 3.73 -15.73 -8.83
CA LEU A 443 3.58 -16.73 -7.78
C LEU A 443 2.79 -16.12 -6.64
N ILE A 444 1.69 -16.76 -6.27
CA ILE A 444 0.92 -16.44 -5.08
C ILE A 444 0.81 -17.71 -4.23
N THR A 445 1.40 -17.67 -3.04
CA THR A 445 1.47 -18.84 -2.16
C THR A 445 1.25 -18.48 -0.71
N ASN A 446 0.51 -19.32 0.00
CA ASN A 446 0.49 -19.32 1.44
C ASN A 446 1.66 -20.15 1.96
N LEU A 447 2.25 -19.68 3.05
CA LEU A 447 3.49 -20.17 3.63
C LEU A 447 3.32 -20.23 5.15
N SER A 448 3.76 -21.32 5.78
CA SER A 448 4.05 -21.39 7.22
C SER A 448 5.48 -21.88 7.44
N ILE A 449 6.28 -21.12 8.18
CA ILE A 449 7.60 -21.50 8.66
C ILE A 449 7.53 -21.61 10.17
N LEU A 450 7.60 -22.84 10.68
CA LEU A 450 7.62 -23.14 12.10
C LEU A 450 9.04 -23.48 12.55
N THR A 451 9.53 -22.80 13.58
CA THR A 451 10.82 -23.04 14.23
C THR A 451 10.65 -23.18 15.75
N ALA A 452 11.75 -23.46 16.46
CA ALA A 452 11.75 -23.42 17.93
C ALA A 452 11.47 -22.03 18.53
N ASN A 453 11.75 -20.96 17.77
CA ASN A 453 11.64 -19.57 18.22
C ASN A 453 10.25 -18.96 17.93
N GLY A 454 9.47 -19.57 17.04
CA GLY A 454 8.11 -19.16 16.70
C GLY A 454 7.68 -19.63 15.31
N GLU A 455 6.57 -19.09 14.84
CA GLU A 455 5.93 -19.40 13.57
C GLU A 455 5.71 -18.13 12.75
N ILE A 456 6.11 -18.16 11.47
CA ILE A 456 5.72 -17.16 10.47
C ILE A 456 4.67 -17.81 9.58
N THR A 457 3.45 -17.26 9.55
CA THR A 457 2.41 -17.68 8.60
C THR A 457 2.03 -16.50 7.72
N GLY A 458 1.77 -16.70 6.44
CA GLY A 458 1.38 -15.59 5.58
C GLY A 458 1.29 -15.95 4.12
N ARG A 459 1.04 -14.92 3.31
CA ARG A 459 0.93 -14.99 1.86
C ARG A 459 2.12 -14.29 1.24
N ILE A 460 2.79 -14.97 0.32
CA ILE A 460 3.79 -14.42 -0.59
C ILE A 460 3.10 -14.14 -1.92
N ASN A 461 3.36 -12.97 -2.48
CA ASN A 461 3.14 -12.67 -3.88
C ASN A 461 4.47 -12.23 -4.50
N MET A 462 4.86 -12.88 -5.60
CA MET A 462 6.10 -12.62 -6.30
C MET A 462 5.82 -12.46 -7.78
N THR A 463 6.35 -11.40 -8.38
CA THR A 463 6.30 -11.18 -9.82
C THR A 463 7.71 -11.06 -10.38
N GLY A 464 7.96 -11.75 -11.49
CA GLY A 464 9.23 -11.77 -12.17
C GLY A 464 9.06 -11.85 -13.67
N GLU A 465 10.14 -11.58 -14.38
CA GLU A 465 10.16 -11.72 -15.84
C GLU A 465 11.50 -12.27 -16.31
N ARG A 466 11.45 -12.96 -17.44
CA ARG A 466 12.61 -13.26 -18.25
C ARG A 466 12.59 -12.33 -19.44
N VAL A 467 13.65 -11.55 -19.62
CA VAL A 467 13.75 -10.53 -20.67
C VAL A 467 15.08 -10.66 -21.39
N LYS A 468 15.16 -10.14 -22.62
CA LYS A 468 16.40 -10.04 -23.37
C LYS A 468 17.02 -8.67 -23.22
N ASN A 469 18.34 -8.62 -23.16
CA ASN A 469 19.09 -7.38 -23.29
C ASN A 469 19.33 -7.01 -24.78
N GLU A 470 19.89 -5.83 -25.02
CA GLU A 470 20.23 -5.36 -26.38
C GLU A 470 21.21 -6.27 -27.13
N SER A 471 21.97 -7.08 -26.39
CA SER A 471 22.91 -8.08 -26.92
C SER A 471 22.29 -9.48 -27.05
N GLU A 472 20.96 -9.61 -27.01
CA GLU A 472 20.20 -10.88 -27.08
C GLU A 472 20.49 -11.89 -25.94
N VAL A 473 21.12 -11.45 -24.86
CA VAL A 473 21.35 -12.26 -23.65
C VAL A 473 20.10 -12.21 -22.77
N LEU A 474 19.63 -13.38 -22.35
CA LEU A 474 18.48 -13.51 -21.45
C LEU A 474 18.89 -13.22 -20.00
N ALA A 475 18.05 -12.47 -19.30
CA ALA A 475 18.13 -12.24 -17.86
C ALA A 475 16.79 -12.58 -17.21
N SER A 476 16.84 -13.24 -16.06
CA SER A 476 15.68 -13.43 -15.17
C SER A 476 15.73 -12.36 -14.10
N ILE A 477 14.61 -11.66 -13.92
CA ILE A 477 14.52 -10.46 -13.10
C ILE A 477 13.33 -10.62 -12.15
N LEU A 478 13.61 -10.61 -10.86
CA LEU A 478 12.58 -10.35 -9.85
C LEU A 478 12.13 -8.89 -9.93
N LYS A 479 10.85 -8.64 -10.21
CA LYS A 479 10.29 -7.28 -10.26
C LYS A 479 9.75 -6.85 -8.91
N GLN A 480 9.06 -7.76 -8.24
CA GLN A 480 8.44 -7.48 -6.97
C GLN A 480 8.33 -8.74 -6.14
N PHE A 481 8.49 -8.57 -4.85
CA PHE A 481 8.21 -9.55 -3.83
C PHE A 481 7.39 -8.87 -2.75
N SER A 482 6.32 -9.49 -2.30
CA SER A 482 5.58 -9.05 -1.13
C SER A 482 5.23 -10.23 -0.25
N PHE A 483 5.34 -10.01 1.05
CA PHE A 483 4.89 -10.89 2.11
C PHE A 483 3.86 -10.14 2.96
N SER A 484 2.76 -10.80 3.32
CA SER A 484 1.82 -10.31 4.32
C SER A 484 1.37 -11.47 5.19
N GLY A 485 1.51 -11.33 6.51
CA GLY A 485 1.29 -12.43 7.41
C GLY A 485 1.39 -12.10 8.89
N LEU A 486 1.45 -13.15 9.69
CA LEU A 486 1.56 -13.16 11.13
C LEU A 486 2.89 -13.76 11.55
N LEU A 487 3.60 -13.03 12.41
CA LEU A 487 4.70 -13.52 13.22
C LEU A 487 4.13 -13.92 14.58
N THR A 488 4.12 -15.20 14.92
CA THR A 488 3.70 -15.69 16.24
C THR A 488 4.90 -16.19 17.01
N THR A 489 5.15 -15.59 18.16
CA THR A 489 6.21 -16.00 19.08
C THR A 489 5.60 -16.34 20.43
N LYS A 490 6.44 -16.75 21.39
CA LYS A 490 5.97 -16.99 22.77
C LYS A 490 5.37 -15.74 23.43
N ASN A 491 5.80 -14.56 22.99
CA ASN A 491 5.44 -13.30 23.63
C ASN A 491 4.19 -12.68 22.99
N GLN A 492 4.04 -12.79 21.67
CA GLN A 492 2.97 -12.10 20.95
C GLN A 492 2.76 -12.64 19.54
N THR A 493 1.65 -12.22 18.94
CA THR A 493 1.40 -12.31 17.50
C THR A 493 1.44 -10.91 16.90
N THR A 494 2.16 -10.74 15.80
CA THR A 494 2.40 -9.44 15.14
C THR A 494 2.05 -9.56 13.67
N ASN A 495 1.20 -8.66 13.15
CA ASN A 495 1.00 -8.54 11.71
C ASN A 495 2.26 -7.91 11.11
N ILE A 496 2.81 -8.55 10.08
CA ILE A 496 3.97 -8.06 9.37
C ILE A 496 3.64 -8.05 7.88
N SER A 497 4.09 -7.01 7.19
CA SER A 497 4.11 -7.00 5.74
C SER A 497 5.39 -6.39 5.23
N ILE A 498 5.95 -7.03 4.22
CA ILE A 498 7.21 -6.64 3.59
C ILE A 498 6.90 -6.58 2.11
N ILE A 499 7.32 -5.52 1.44
CA ILE A 499 7.31 -5.47 -0.02
C ILE A 499 8.66 -4.94 -0.49
N ALA A 500 9.20 -5.56 -1.52
CA ALA A 500 10.39 -5.15 -2.23
C ALA A 500 10.00 -4.94 -3.69
N VAL A 501 10.26 -3.76 -4.23
CA VAL A 501 9.99 -3.44 -5.63
C VAL A 501 11.29 -3.01 -6.28
N LYS A 502 11.60 -3.62 -7.42
CA LYS A 502 12.76 -3.23 -8.22
C LYS A 502 12.57 -1.81 -8.72
N ASN A 503 13.51 -0.93 -8.39
CA ASN A 503 13.52 0.47 -8.80
C ASN A 503 14.56 0.78 -9.90
N SER A 504 15.36 -0.21 -10.30
CA SER A 504 16.33 -0.05 -11.38
C SER A 504 15.89 -0.79 -12.64
N GLN A 505 16.17 -0.21 -13.82
CA GLN A 505 15.97 -0.89 -15.10
C GLN A 505 17.11 -1.88 -15.43
N SER A 506 18.10 -2.01 -14.55
CA SER A 506 19.22 -2.94 -14.77
C SER A 506 18.74 -4.39 -14.79
N LEU A 507 19.25 -5.16 -15.76
CA LEU A 507 18.96 -6.59 -15.88
C LEU A 507 19.81 -7.43 -14.91
N THR A 508 20.92 -6.88 -14.42
CA THR A 508 21.65 -7.45 -13.28
C THR A 508 20.99 -7.01 -11.99
N GLN A 509 20.87 -7.91 -11.02
CA GLN A 509 20.19 -7.63 -9.75
C GLN A 509 21.16 -7.67 -8.57
N ASN A 510 21.10 -6.64 -7.74
CA ASN A 510 21.67 -6.58 -6.41
C ASN A 510 20.64 -6.01 -5.42
N GLU A 511 20.94 -6.05 -4.12
CA GLU A 511 20.02 -5.57 -3.07
C GLU A 511 19.69 -4.08 -3.20
N ASN A 512 20.61 -3.27 -3.73
CA ASN A 512 20.42 -1.82 -3.93
C ASN A 512 19.52 -1.50 -5.14
N ASP A 513 19.19 -2.49 -5.98
CA ASP A 513 18.22 -2.32 -7.06
C ASP A 513 16.77 -2.33 -6.58
N PHE A 514 16.53 -2.66 -5.31
CA PHE A 514 15.21 -2.74 -4.69
C PHE A 514 15.00 -1.63 -3.67
N ILE A 515 13.80 -1.07 -3.69
CA ILE A 515 13.29 -0.29 -2.56
C ILE A 515 12.35 -1.19 -1.78
N TYR A 516 12.47 -1.14 -0.47
CA TYR A 516 11.72 -1.95 0.45
C TYR A 516 10.71 -1.07 1.20
N ASP A 517 9.57 -1.64 1.57
CA ASP A 517 8.64 -1.12 2.56
C ASP A 517 8.30 -2.22 3.56
N VAL A 518 8.53 -1.94 4.84
CA VAL A 518 8.30 -2.87 5.95
C VAL A 518 7.24 -2.26 6.85
N LEU A 519 6.09 -2.92 6.95
CA LEU A 519 4.98 -2.59 7.83
C LEU A 519 4.97 -3.55 9.02
N LEU A 520 5.00 -2.98 10.23
CA LEU A 520 4.97 -3.68 11.50
C LEU A 520 3.77 -3.19 12.33
N ASP A 521 2.94 -4.13 12.78
CA ASP A 521 1.83 -3.88 13.72
C ASP A 521 2.30 -4.21 15.14
N ILE A 522 2.92 -3.24 15.80
CA ILE A 522 3.55 -3.40 17.12
C ILE A 522 2.65 -2.73 18.14
N PRO A 523 1.90 -3.47 18.98
CA PRO A 523 1.24 -2.86 20.13
C PRO A 523 2.32 -2.21 20.99
N SER A 524 2.29 -0.89 21.17
CA SER A 524 3.27 -0.17 21.99
C SER A 524 2.64 0.27 23.31
N SER A 525 3.47 0.50 24.32
CA SER A 525 3.03 1.03 25.62
C SER A 525 2.24 2.35 25.52
N GLY A 526 2.39 3.11 24.42
CA GLY A 526 1.64 4.35 24.15
C GLY A 526 0.30 4.16 23.40
N SER A 527 0.07 3.00 22.77
CA SER A 527 -1.12 2.74 21.94
C SER A 527 -1.19 1.29 21.46
N ALA A 528 -2.36 0.67 21.64
CA ALA A 528 -2.65 -0.68 21.16
C ALA A 528 -2.87 -0.76 19.64
N ASP A 529 -3.07 0.38 18.97
CA ASP A 529 -3.26 0.48 17.53
C ASP A 529 -2.01 1.01 16.79
N PHE A 530 -0.86 1.01 17.47
CA PHE A 530 0.41 1.50 16.95
C PHE A 530 0.87 0.68 15.74
N ARG A 531 1.14 1.38 14.65
CA ARG A 531 1.67 0.79 13.42
C ARG A 531 2.78 1.64 12.89
N LEU A 532 3.80 0.97 12.36
CA LEU A 532 4.96 1.60 11.78
C LEU A 532 5.23 0.97 10.42
N SER A 533 5.28 1.80 9.39
CA SER A 533 5.76 1.46 8.07
C SER A 533 7.02 2.27 7.80
N ILE A 534 8.05 1.60 7.30
CA ILE A 534 9.36 2.18 6.99
C ILE A 534 9.69 1.81 5.54
N SER A 535 9.98 2.80 4.70
CA SER A 535 10.36 2.59 3.30
C SER A 535 11.66 3.28 2.94
N GLY A 536 12.51 2.60 2.17
CA GLY A 536 13.86 3.06 1.80
C GLY A 536 14.68 1.95 1.14
N LEU A 537 15.97 2.22 0.90
CA LEU A 537 16.92 1.17 0.52
C LEU A 537 17.23 0.29 1.74
N SER A 538 17.68 -0.95 1.53
CA SER A 538 18.01 -1.87 2.62
C SER A 538 19.07 -1.29 3.58
N THR A 539 20.06 -0.57 3.05
CA THR A 539 21.14 0.08 3.82
C THR A 539 20.66 1.23 4.70
N ASP A 540 19.49 1.79 4.40
CA ASP A 540 18.98 3.00 5.04
C ASP A 540 18.24 2.69 6.35
N PHE A 541 17.76 1.45 6.51
CA PHE A 541 16.95 1.06 7.67
C PHE A 541 17.72 1.00 8.99
N GLU A 542 19.00 0.63 8.98
CA GLU A 542 19.81 0.56 10.20
C GLU A 542 20.10 1.95 10.79
N ARG A 543 20.16 2.99 9.94
CA ARG A 543 20.51 4.36 10.32
C ARG A 543 19.33 5.31 10.38
N LEU A 544 18.17 4.89 9.84
CA LEU A 544 17.01 5.75 9.58
C LEU A 544 17.38 7.00 8.76
N ASP A 545 18.43 6.91 7.94
CA ASP A 545 18.86 7.98 7.06
C ASP A 545 18.05 7.90 5.76
N ASN A 546 17.43 9.00 5.31
CA ASN A 546 16.71 9.04 4.02
C ASN A 546 15.52 8.07 3.90
N VAL A 547 14.84 7.80 5.02
CA VAL A 547 13.66 6.92 5.07
C VAL A 547 12.34 7.69 5.03
N ASN A 548 11.32 7.04 4.46
CA ASN A 548 9.93 7.44 4.63
C ASN A 548 9.28 6.60 5.72
N LEU A 549 8.56 7.24 6.62
CA LEU A 549 7.85 6.60 7.71
C LEU A 549 6.36 6.89 7.57
N ALA A 550 5.53 5.89 7.73
CA ALA A 550 4.10 6.04 7.92
C ALA A 550 3.75 5.40 9.26
N LEU A 551 3.01 6.09 10.11
CA LEU A 551 2.62 5.52 11.39
C LEU A 551 1.17 5.81 11.73
N ARG A 552 0.58 4.91 12.50
CA ARG A 552 -0.73 5.12 13.11
C ARG A 552 -0.59 4.97 14.60
N MET A 553 -1.23 5.84 15.35
CA MET A 553 -1.27 5.78 16.80
C MET A 553 -2.52 6.51 17.29
N GLN A 554 -3.32 5.87 18.15
CA GLN A 554 -4.55 6.45 18.71
C GLN A 554 -5.52 6.93 17.62
N GLY A 555 -5.66 6.13 16.55
CA GLY A 555 -6.52 6.41 15.40
C GLY A 555 -6.05 7.55 14.50
N LYS A 556 -4.85 8.08 14.75
CA LYS A 556 -4.25 9.20 14.00
C LYS A 556 -3.11 8.68 13.14
N VAL A 557 -3.16 8.98 11.84
CA VAL A 557 -2.12 8.62 10.87
C VAL A 557 -1.18 9.80 10.63
N LEU A 558 0.11 9.52 10.58
CA LEU A 558 1.16 10.48 10.27
C LEU A 558 2.08 9.92 9.18
N ALA A 559 2.45 10.77 8.25
CA ALA A 559 3.48 10.48 7.24
C ALA A 559 4.67 11.38 7.52
N LEU A 560 5.85 10.79 7.67
CA LEU A 560 7.11 11.49 7.92
C LEU A 560 8.10 11.17 6.83
N THR A 561 8.75 12.20 6.30
CA THR A 561 9.91 12.05 5.43
C THR A 561 11.11 12.59 6.18
N LEU A 562 12.08 11.71 6.40
CA LEU A 562 13.33 12.05 7.05
C LEU A 562 14.45 11.99 6.01
N ALA A 563 15.14 13.11 5.80
CA ALA A 563 16.29 13.18 4.91
C ALA A 563 17.49 13.77 5.64
N GLN A 564 18.64 13.12 5.52
CA GLN A 564 19.87 13.54 6.17
C GLN A 564 20.97 13.75 5.12
N ASN A 565 21.59 14.93 5.18
CA ASN A 565 22.74 15.26 4.34
C ASN A 565 23.79 15.98 5.19
N ASN A 566 24.90 15.29 5.47
CA ASN A 566 25.94 15.72 6.42
C ASN A 566 25.32 16.09 7.79
N ASP A 567 25.60 17.29 8.30
CA ASP A 567 25.09 17.81 9.58
C ASP A 567 23.67 18.41 9.50
N THR A 568 22.99 18.26 8.36
CA THR A 568 21.66 18.84 8.13
C THR A 568 20.60 17.74 8.08
N ARG A 569 19.62 17.81 8.99
CA ARG A 569 18.47 16.91 9.05
C ARG A 569 17.22 17.65 8.60
N LYS A 570 16.54 17.15 7.58
CA LYS A 570 15.26 17.67 7.10
C LYS A 570 14.16 16.68 7.47
N LEU A 571 13.11 17.20 8.11
CA LEU A 571 11.97 16.44 8.57
C LEU A 571 10.69 17.10 8.04
N ILE A 572 9.91 16.35 7.27
CA ILE A 572 8.57 16.76 6.83
C ILE A 572 7.58 15.82 7.49
N ILE A 573 6.55 16.37 8.12
CA ILE A 573 5.53 15.61 8.85
C ILE A 573 4.18 16.07 8.39
N LYS A 574 3.39 15.15 7.89
CA LYS A 574 2.04 15.43 7.45
C LYS A 574 1.08 14.64 8.34
N GLY A 575 0.00 15.28 8.77
CA GLY A 575 -1.08 14.63 9.50
C GLY A 575 -2.41 14.76 8.77
N LEU A 576 -3.48 14.38 9.48
CA LEU A 576 -4.84 14.41 8.95
C LEU A 576 -5.26 15.83 8.54
N ASP A 577 -6.26 15.89 7.65
CA ASP A 577 -6.99 17.12 7.28
C ASP A 577 -6.15 18.23 6.66
N GLY A 578 -4.94 17.96 6.15
CA GLY A 578 -4.14 19.02 5.53
C GLY A 578 -3.20 19.76 6.47
N ARG A 579 -3.02 19.33 7.72
CA ARG A 579 -2.01 19.92 8.62
C ARG A 579 -0.64 19.26 8.44
N TRP A 580 0.40 20.07 8.19
CA TRP A 580 1.75 19.55 8.04
C TRP A 580 2.83 20.52 8.57
N LEU A 581 3.96 19.96 8.96
CA LEU A 581 5.12 20.63 9.52
C LEU A 581 6.34 20.33 8.64
N SER A 582 7.09 21.37 8.30
CA SER A 582 8.42 21.24 7.72
C SER A 582 9.44 21.77 8.72
N LEU A 583 10.49 20.99 8.95
CA LEU A 583 11.53 21.31 9.91
C LEU A 583 12.90 21.00 9.30
N LEU A 584 13.81 21.96 9.43
CA LEU A 584 15.20 21.87 9.05
C LEU A 584 16.04 22.09 10.29
N GLN A 585 16.82 21.08 10.65
CA GLN A 585 17.77 21.15 11.74
C GLN A 585 19.17 21.31 11.16
N GLN A 586 19.85 22.38 11.59
CA GLN A 586 21.26 22.58 11.34
C GLN A 586 21.96 22.72 12.70
N LYS A 587 22.75 21.71 13.08
CA LYS A 587 23.31 21.61 14.44
C LYS A 587 22.21 21.64 15.52
N LYS A 588 22.16 22.71 16.34
CA LYS A 588 21.17 22.90 17.41
C LYS A 588 20.00 23.80 17.01
N ASP A 589 20.07 24.43 15.86
CA ASP A 589 19.07 25.39 15.40
C ASP A 589 18.05 24.69 14.51
N TYR A 590 16.79 24.92 14.81
CA TYR A 590 15.64 24.44 14.06
C TYR A 590 14.93 25.61 13.40
N THR A 591 14.64 25.45 12.12
CA THR A 591 13.89 26.42 11.30
C THR A 591 12.84 25.68 10.47
N GLY A 592 11.80 26.38 10.03
CA GLY A 592 10.73 25.74 9.27
C GLY A 592 9.38 26.41 9.43
N GLN A 593 8.32 25.70 9.06
CA GLN A 593 6.96 26.25 8.97
C GLN A 593 5.91 25.19 9.28
N LEU A 594 4.83 25.62 9.93
CA LEU A 594 3.60 24.86 10.13
C LEU A 594 2.55 25.35 9.13
N TYR A 595 1.84 24.40 8.55
CA TYR A 595 0.92 24.65 7.46
C TYR A 595 -0.43 23.97 7.68
N PHE A 596 -1.47 24.57 7.13
CA PHE A 596 -2.80 23.99 6.93
C PHE A 596 -3.21 24.17 5.47
N GLY A 597 -3.34 23.04 4.76
CA GLY A 597 -3.32 22.96 3.32
C GLY A 597 -2.04 23.60 2.77
N ASN A 598 -2.20 24.64 1.96
CA ASN A 598 -1.07 25.39 1.40
C ASN A 598 -0.81 26.73 2.13
N LYS A 599 -1.48 26.98 3.26
CA LYS A 599 -1.30 28.21 4.04
C LYS A 599 -0.37 27.99 5.23
N ILE A 600 0.56 28.91 5.44
CA ILE A 600 1.41 28.95 6.63
C ILE A 600 0.54 29.46 7.79
N ILE A 601 0.53 28.72 8.90
CA ILE A 601 -0.20 29.05 10.14
C ILE A 601 0.72 29.21 11.35
N GLY A 602 2.03 28.98 11.18
CA GLY A 602 3.03 29.23 12.22
C GLY A 602 4.46 29.05 11.70
N GLU A 603 5.43 29.63 12.40
CA GLU A 603 6.85 29.56 12.06
C GLU A 603 7.59 28.70 13.08
N VAL A 604 8.46 27.81 12.60
CA VAL A 604 9.34 27.03 13.49
C VAL A 604 10.59 27.85 13.75
N ILE A 605 10.82 28.17 15.02
CA ILE A 605 11.98 28.92 15.49
C ILE A 605 12.60 28.27 16.72
N THR A 606 13.85 28.60 16.98
CA THR A 606 14.56 28.17 18.19
C THR A 606 14.68 29.34 19.15
N ILE A 607 14.06 29.23 20.33
CA ILE A 607 14.15 30.23 21.40
C ILE A 607 14.96 29.63 22.55
N ARG A 608 16.11 30.25 22.87
CA ARG A 608 16.99 29.80 23.98
C ARG A 608 17.38 28.32 23.89
N GLY A 609 17.55 27.79 22.68
CA GLY A 609 17.91 26.38 22.45
C GLY A 609 16.73 25.40 22.49
N LEU A 610 15.50 25.88 22.68
CA LEU A 610 14.28 25.08 22.58
C LEU A 610 13.57 25.41 21.27
N PRO A 611 13.41 24.44 20.35
CA PRO A 611 12.60 24.67 19.17
C PRO A 611 11.11 24.67 19.52
N GLY A 612 10.36 25.47 18.79
CA GLY A 612 8.92 25.57 18.94
C GLY A 612 8.28 26.29 17.76
N ILE A 613 6.96 26.35 17.80
CA ILE A 613 6.15 27.04 16.81
C ILE A 613 5.71 28.37 17.39
N LEU A 614 6.05 29.45 16.69
CA LEU A 614 5.53 30.79 16.91
C LEU A 614 4.30 30.97 16.03
N PHE A 615 3.14 31.13 16.67
CA PHE A 615 1.88 31.40 15.98
C PHE A 615 1.75 32.91 15.67
N PRO A 616 0.94 33.31 14.67
CA PRO A 616 0.72 34.71 14.32
C PRO A 616 0.14 35.57 15.46
N ASN A 617 -0.51 34.93 16.44
CA ASN A 617 -1.02 35.61 17.64
C ASN A 617 0.06 35.88 18.71
N GLY A 618 1.31 35.45 18.48
CA GLY A 618 2.43 35.61 19.40
C GLY A 618 2.64 34.43 20.36
N ASP A 619 1.77 33.42 20.34
CA ASP A 619 1.93 32.24 21.19
C ASP A 619 3.10 31.38 20.72
N PHE A 620 3.96 30.99 21.66
CA PHE A 620 5.05 30.05 21.41
C PHE A 620 4.76 28.69 22.04
N HIS A 621 4.82 27.63 21.24
CA HIS A 621 4.65 26.26 21.69
C HIS A 621 5.87 25.41 21.36
N SER A 622 6.54 24.91 22.39
CA SER A 622 7.64 23.93 22.25
C SER A 622 7.23 22.74 21.39
N ILE A 623 8.12 22.23 20.53
CA ILE A 623 7.89 20.95 19.82
C ILE A 623 8.47 19.73 20.56
N PHE A 624 9.10 19.96 21.72
CA PHE A 624 9.52 18.95 22.68
C PHE A 624 8.68 18.98 23.94
#